data_AF-W1XLA6-F1
#
_entry.id   AF-W1XLA6-F1
#
_cell.length_a   1.000
_cell.length_b   1.000
_cell.length_c   1.000
_cell.angle_alpha   90.00
_cell.angle_beta   90.00
_cell.angle_gamma   90.00
#
_symmetry.space_group_name_H-M   'P 1'
#
loop_
_entity.id
_entity.type
_entity.pdbx_description
1 polymer ?
#
loop_
_entity_poly.entity_id
_entity_poly.type
_entity_poly.pdbx_seq_one_letter_code
_entity_poly.pdbx_strand_id
1 'polypeptide(L)' 'MEYIQSKDNKTIKRIISLGQRKNRQKYGEYIVEGIRSIRDIAAMGAVKTIVI' A
#
# COMPACT_ATOMS: atom_id res chain seq x y z
N MET A 1 15.78 3.82 1.70
CA MET A 1 15.02 2.99 0.73
C MET A 1 15.42 1.56 0.97
N GLU A 2 14.45 0.67 1.17
CA GLU A 2 14.68 -0.77 1.31
C GLU A 2 14.35 -1.44 -0.02
N TYR A 3 15.21 -2.35 -0.49
CA TYR A 3 14.99 -3.08 -1.74
C TYR A 3 14.53 -4.50 -1.43
N ILE A 4 13.25 -4.78 -1.72
CA ILE A 4 12.63 -6.08 -1.42
C ILE A 4 12.54 -6.90 -2.70
N GLN A 5 13.25 -8.04 -2.74
CA GLN A 5 13.21 -8.97 -3.88
C GLN A 5 12.32 -10.19 -3.63
N SER A 6 12.08 -10.54 -2.37
CA SER A 6 11.33 -11.74 -2.03
C SER A 6 9.82 -11.50 -2.01
N LYS A 7 9.07 -12.34 -2.73
CA LYS A 7 7.60 -12.39 -2.67
C LYS A 7 7.09 -12.83 -1.28
N ASP A 8 7.94 -13.50 -0.50
CA ASP A 8 7.59 -13.97 0.84
C ASP A 8 7.79 -12.93 1.93
N ASN A 9 8.29 -11.74 1.59
CA ASN A 9 8.44 -10.64 2.52
C ASN A 9 7.08 -10.26 3.15
N LYS A 10 7.08 -10.07 4.47
CA LYS A 10 5.86 -9.77 5.25
C LYS A 10 5.17 -8.49 4.79
N THR A 11 5.93 -7.47 4.37
CA THR A 11 5.43 -6.20 3.85
C THR A 11 4.68 -6.41 2.53
N ILE A 12 5.28 -7.15 1.59
CA ILE A 12 4.65 -7.47 0.31
C ILE A 12 3.38 -8.30 0.51
N LYS A 13 3.43 -9.34 1.37
CA LYS A 13 2.24 -10.14 1.72
C LYS A 13 1.12 -9.29 2.32
N ARG A 14 1.45 -8.32 3.19
CA ARG A 14 0.47 -7.39 3.74
C ARG A 14 -0.16 -6.52 2.66
N ILE A 15 0.64 -5.92 1.77
CA ILE A 15 0.15 -5.10 0.66
C ILE A 15 -0.80 -5.92 -0.22
N ILE A 16 -0.38 -7.10 -0.68
CA ILE A 16 -1.22 -7.98 -1.52
C ILE A 16 -2.54 -8.31 -0.81
N SER A 17 -2.51 -8.54 0.50
CA SER A 17 -3.73 -8.86 1.27
C SER A 17 -4.79 -7.74 1.23
N LEU A 18 -4.40 -6.48 1.02
CA LEU A 18 -5.31 -5.33 0.94
C LEU A 18 -6.16 -5.32 -0.34
N GLY A 19 -5.88 -6.18 -1.32
CA GLY A 19 -6.79 -6.43 -2.43
C GLY A 19 -8.17 -6.93 -1.99
N GLN A 20 -8.25 -7.60 -0.83
CA GLN A 20 -9.51 -8.10 -0.27
C GLN A 20 -10.19 -7.05 0.63
N ARG A 21 -11.50 -6.82 0.42
CA ARG A 21 -12.31 -5.87 1.21
C ARG A 21 -12.26 -6.14 2.72
N LYS A 22 -12.32 -7.41 3.13
CA LYS A 22 -12.22 -7.83 4.54
C LYS A 22 -10.95 -7.30 5.20
N ASN A 23 -9.81 -7.39 4.50
CA ASN A 23 -8.52 -6.94 5.04
C ASN A 23 -8.43 -5.41 5.07
N ARG A 24 -8.98 -4.72 4.06
CA ARG A 24 -9.08 -3.24 4.10
C ARG A 24 -9.87 -2.74 5.30
N GLN A 25 -11.01 -3.37 5.59
CA GLN A 25 -11.83 -3.04 6.75
C GLN A 25 -11.12 -3.38 8.07
N LYS A 26 -10.45 -4.54 8.13
CA LYS A 26 -9.69 -4.97 9.31
C LYS A 26 -8.54 -4.01 9.66
N TYR A 27 -7.83 -3.51 8.66
CA TYR A 27 -6.63 -2.70 8.87
C TYR A 27 -6.85 -1.20 8.71
N GLY A 28 -7.99 -0.76 8.19
CA GLY A 28 -8.24 0.65 7.88
C GLY A 28 -7.34 1.20 6.76
N GLU A 29 -6.79 0.31 5.93
CA GLU A 29 -5.79 0.63 4.90
C GLU A 29 -6.30 0.19 3.52
N TYR A 30 -5.85 0.88 2.48
CA TYR A 30 -6.14 0.52 1.09
C TYR A 30 -4.94 0.85 0.20
N ILE A 31 -4.92 0.28 -1.00
CA ILE A 31 -3.89 0.52 -2.01
C ILE A 31 -4.42 1.57 -2.98
N VAL A 32 -3.55 2.48 -3.40
CA VAL A 32 -3.78 3.35 -4.55
C VAL A 32 -2.66 3.14 -5.55
N GLU A 33 -3.05 2.95 -6.80
CA GLU A 33 -2.15 2.81 -7.93
C GLU A 33 -2.24 4.03 -8.85
N GLY A 34 -1.14 4.32 -9.54
CA GLY A 34 -1.03 5.43 -10.48
C GLY A 34 -0.45 6.71 -9.86
N ILE A 35 0.55 7.28 -10.54
CA ILE A 35 1.33 8.43 -10.04
C ILE A 35 0.47 9.68 -9.80
N ARG A 36 -0.54 9.94 -10.64
CA ARG A 36 -1.46 11.08 -10.45
C ARG A 36 -2.29 10.89 -9.19
N SER A 37 -2.94 9.74 -9.04
CA SER A 37 -3.75 9.43 -7.85
C SER A 37 -2.91 9.54 -6.58
N ILE A 38 -1.70 8.99 -6.57
CA ILE A 38 -0.77 9.09 -5.43
C ILE A 38 -0.45 10.54 -5.10
N ARG A 39 -0.19 11.39 -6.11
CA ARG A 39 0.08 12.82 -5.90
C ARG A 39 -1.10 13.53 -5.22
N ASP A 40 -2.32 13.22 -5.63
CA ASP A 40 -3.53 13.89 -5.11
C ASP A 40 -3.75 13.58 -3.61
N ILE A 41 -3.55 12.33 -3.18
CA ILE A 41 -3.66 11.93 -1.77
C ILE A 41 -2.42 12.25 -0.94
N ALA A 42 -1.24 12.36 -1.54
CA ALA A 42 -0.02 12.75 -0.82
C ALA A 42 -0.19 14.12 -0.14
N ALA A 43 -0.93 15.03 -0.78
CA ALA A 43 -1.26 16.33 -0.20
C ALA A 43 -2.20 16.27 1.02
N MET A 44 -2.93 15.16 1.21
CA MET A 44 -3.89 14.97 2.30
C MET A 44 -3.26 14.39 3.59
N GLY A 45 -1.97 14.00 3.55
CA GLY A 45 -1.28 13.43 4.73
C GLY A 45 -1.69 11.99 5.10
N ALA A 46 -2.45 11.30 4.24
CA ALA A 46 -2.97 9.95 4.50
C ALA A 46 -2.05 8.81 4.00
N VAL A 47 -0.83 9.13 3.53
CA VAL A 47 0.08 8.14 2.94
C VAL A 47 0.91 7.46 4.02
N LYS A 48 0.72 6.15 4.19
CA LYS A 48 1.50 5.34 5.13
C LYS A 48 2.81 4.80 4.55
N THR A 49 2.79 4.34 3.29
CA THR A 49 3.95 3.71 2.64
C THR A 49 3.81 3.84 1.12
N ILE A 50 4.92 4.12 0.44
CA ILE A 50 5.02 4.14 -1.02
C ILE A 50 5.91 2.97 -1.45
N VAL A 51 5.47 2.22 -2.45
CA VAL A 51 6.21 1.12 -3.07
C VAL A 51 6.35 1.43 -4.55
N ILE A 52 7.56 1.28 -5.09
CA ILE A 52 7.96 1.58 -6.47
C ILE A 52 8.62 0.34 -7.05
#